data_AF-A0A7S3GND9-F1
#
_entry.id   AF-A0A7S3GND9-F1
#
_cell.length_a   1.000
_cell.length_b   1.000
_cell.length_c   1.000
_cell.angle_alpha   90.00
_cell.angle_beta   90.00
_cell.angle_gamma   90.00
#
_symmetry.space_group_name_H-M   'P 1'
#
loop_
_entity.id
_entity.type
_entity.pdbx_description
1 polymer ?
#
loop_
_entity_poly.entity_id
_entity_poly.type
_entity_poly.pdbx_seq_one_letter_code
_entity_poly.pdbx_strand_id
1 'polypeptide(L)'
;YFVNPVTTIICKHLSTATDVTRHVVDVHKKCRKQYYDAWMKMVHHGIVNTDIVNTLLEDCGDQISTVLHLMVKFGLVVPLQTAKSIPGEVNVNQSNEYLVPALLTALKDSADPNPALTLSSEEEYANTCFFVFSCSSTLGERNNITFADTVNLGFLPRGLFER
;
A
#
# COMPACT_ATOMS: atom_id res chain seq x y z
N TYR A 1 -12.00 19.43 3.13
CA TYR A 1 -10.57 19.79 3.17
C TYR A 1 -9.63 18.59 3.16
N PHE A 2 -9.88 17.50 3.91
CA PHE A 2 -8.97 16.34 3.96
C PHE A 2 -8.96 15.45 2.70
N VAL A 3 -10.08 15.34 1.99
CA VAL A 3 -10.22 14.41 0.85
C VAL A 3 -9.28 14.74 -0.31
N ASN A 4 -9.19 16.00 -0.74
CA ASN A 4 -8.35 16.38 -1.88
C ASN A 4 -6.85 16.06 -1.65
N PRO A 5 -6.23 16.47 -0.52
CA PRO A 5 -4.86 16.09 -0.16
C PRO A 5 -4.61 14.58 -0.19
N VAL A 6 -5.54 13.82 0.37
CA VAL A 6 -5.49 12.36 0.40
C VAL A 6 -5.50 11.80 -1.01
N THR A 7 -6.44 12.24 -1.85
CA THR A 7 -6.57 11.76 -3.24
C THR A 7 -5.35 12.09 -4.08
N THR A 8 -4.58 13.13 -3.76
CA THR A 8 -3.32 13.44 -4.45
C THR A 8 -2.26 12.35 -4.22
N ILE A 9 -2.26 11.71 -3.05
CA ILE A 9 -1.32 10.64 -2.68
C ILE A 9 -1.86 9.26 -3.07
N ILE A 10 -3.14 8.96 -2.81
CA ILE A 10 -3.66 7.57 -2.91
C ILE A 10 -4.33 7.24 -4.26
N CYS A 11 -4.49 8.21 -5.16
CA CYS A 11 -5.13 7.95 -6.45
C CYS A 11 -4.30 7.02 -7.33
N LYS A 12 -4.93 6.34 -8.28
CA LYS A 12 -4.21 5.52 -9.26
C LYS A 12 -3.42 6.39 -10.23
N HIS A 13 -2.08 6.27 -10.22
CA HIS A 13 -1.18 7.05 -11.08
C HIS A 13 -0.75 6.35 -12.38
N LEU A 14 -0.98 5.03 -12.51
CA LEU A 14 -0.73 4.26 -13.74
C LEU A 14 -1.96 4.26 -14.64
N SER A 15 -1.76 4.56 -15.93
CA SER A 15 -2.82 4.51 -16.93
C SER A 15 -3.03 3.08 -17.41
N THR A 16 -4.23 2.54 -17.22
CA THR A 16 -4.75 1.42 -18.02
C THR A 16 -5.65 1.99 -19.11
N ALA A 17 -5.72 1.33 -20.27
CA ALA A 17 -6.35 1.86 -21.50
C ALA A 17 -7.82 2.31 -21.38
N THR A 18 -8.48 2.02 -20.26
CA THR A 18 -9.90 2.27 -19.99
C THR A 18 -10.17 3.02 -18.67
N ASP A 19 -9.18 3.74 -18.12
CA ASP A 19 -9.32 4.29 -16.77
C ASP A 19 -9.91 5.71 -16.69
N VAL A 20 -11.21 5.78 -16.40
CA VAL A 20 -11.96 7.01 -16.13
C VAL A 20 -11.68 7.61 -14.74
N THR A 21 -10.98 6.90 -13.85
CA THR A 21 -10.68 7.36 -12.48
C THR A 21 -9.33 8.08 -12.37
N ARG A 22 -8.69 8.37 -13.50
CA ARG A 22 -7.38 8.99 -13.58
C ARG A 22 -7.43 10.43 -13.02
N HIS A 23 -6.85 10.61 -11.85
CA HIS A 23 -6.61 11.92 -11.25
C HIS A 23 -5.16 12.34 -11.56
N VAL A 24 -4.96 13.18 -12.58
CA VAL A 24 -3.66 13.84 -12.82
C VAL A 24 -3.79 15.30 -12.48
N VAL A 25 -3.08 15.69 -11.43
CA VAL A 25 -2.91 17.09 -11.03
C VAL A 25 -1.48 17.53 -11.32
N ASP A 26 -1.25 18.83 -11.49
CA ASP A 26 0.06 19.34 -11.95
C ASP A 26 1.21 19.02 -10.99
N VAL A 27 0.91 18.90 -9.69
CA VAL A 27 1.86 18.45 -8.68
C VAL A 27 2.41 17.04 -8.96
N HIS A 28 1.64 16.15 -9.59
CA HIS A 28 2.14 14.83 -10.01
C HIS A 28 3.22 14.94 -11.09
N LYS A 29 3.06 15.89 -12.04
CA LYS A 29 4.06 16.14 -13.08
C LYS A 29 5.33 16.73 -12.45
N LYS A 30 5.18 17.62 -11.48
CA LYS A 30 6.28 18.21 -10.71
C LYS A 30 7.06 17.13 -9.96
N CYS A 31 6.39 16.29 -9.17
CA CYS A 31 7.03 15.18 -8.46
C CYS A 31 7.74 14.21 -9.41
N ARG A 32 7.10 13.83 -10.52
CA ARG A 32 7.71 12.94 -11.51
C ARG A 32 8.99 13.51 -12.12
N LYS A 33 9.03 14.82 -12.36
CA LYS A 33 10.21 15.50 -12.94
C LYS A 33 11.33 15.67 -11.91
N GLN A 34 10.99 15.98 -10.66
CA GLN A 34 11.96 16.35 -9.62
C GLN A 34 12.46 15.15 -8.82
N TYR A 35 11.61 14.14 -8.62
CA TYR A 35 11.86 12.97 -7.76
C TYR A 35 11.52 11.68 -8.51
N TYR A 36 12.08 11.48 -9.70
CA TYR A 36 11.69 10.37 -10.59
C TYR A 36 11.73 9.00 -9.91
N ASP A 37 12.83 8.68 -9.21
CA ASP A 37 13.00 7.37 -8.57
C ASP A 37 12.01 7.16 -7.42
N ALA A 38 11.84 8.17 -6.56
CA ALA A 38 10.86 8.11 -5.47
C ALA A 38 9.41 8.06 -6.00
N TRP A 39 9.14 8.76 -7.11
CA TRP A 39 7.86 8.70 -7.80
C TRP A 39 7.60 7.30 -8.36
N MET A 40 8.58 6.66 -9.01
CA MET A 40 8.45 5.27 -9.48
C MET A 40 8.25 4.30 -8.31
N LYS A 41 8.97 4.49 -7.20
CA LYS A 41 8.82 3.71 -5.97
C LYS A 41 7.40 3.81 -5.39
N MET A 42 6.83 5.00 -5.37
CA MET A 42 5.44 5.23 -4.94
C MET A 42 4.45 4.55 -5.87
N VAL A 43 4.62 4.70 -7.18
CA VAL A 43 3.65 4.22 -8.17
C VAL A 43 3.66 2.70 -8.34
N HIS A 44 4.82 2.05 -8.19
CA HIS A 44 4.94 0.60 -8.39
C HIS A 44 4.93 -0.21 -7.10
N HIS A 45 5.45 0.35 -6.00
CA HIS A 45 5.60 -0.36 -4.72
C HIS A 45 4.73 0.25 -3.62
N GLY A 46 4.01 1.34 -3.89
CA GLY A 46 3.25 2.05 -2.87
C GLY A 46 4.13 2.70 -1.80
N ILE A 47 5.44 2.89 -2.01
CA ILE A 47 6.32 3.47 -0.98
C ILE A 47 6.60 4.94 -1.30
N VAL A 48 6.27 5.81 -0.36
CA VAL A 48 6.35 7.26 -0.48
C VAL A 48 7.28 7.83 0.60
N ASN A 49 8.27 8.65 0.22
CA ASN A 49 9.17 9.28 1.19
C ASN A 49 8.67 10.67 1.61
N THR A 50 9.30 11.27 2.62
CA THR A 50 8.86 12.57 3.14
C THR A 50 8.97 13.70 2.11
N ASP A 51 9.98 13.69 1.24
CA ASP A 51 10.19 14.75 0.23
C ASP A 51 9.05 14.81 -0.78
N ILE A 52 8.63 13.65 -1.29
CA ILE A 52 7.53 13.58 -2.24
C ILE A 52 6.19 13.85 -1.54
N VAL A 53 6.00 13.44 -0.27
CA VAL A 53 4.80 13.81 0.53
C VAL A 53 4.68 15.32 0.66
N ASN A 54 5.77 16.00 1.04
CA ASN A 54 5.76 17.46 1.19
C ASN A 54 5.43 18.17 -0.13
N THR A 55 5.95 17.65 -1.24
CA THR A 55 5.66 18.20 -2.57
C THR A 55 4.21 17.93 -2.97
N LEU A 56 3.71 16.71 -2.80
CA LEU A 56 2.33 16.32 -3.13
C LEU A 56 1.28 17.07 -2.30
N LEU A 57 1.64 17.47 -1.09
CA LEU A 57 0.78 18.19 -0.16
C LEU A 57 1.12 19.67 -0.07
N GLU A 58 1.85 20.24 -1.03
CA GLU A 58 2.34 21.63 -0.94
C GLU A 58 1.22 22.66 -0.74
N ASP A 59 0.06 22.43 -1.34
CA ASP A 59 -1.14 23.29 -1.19
C ASP A 59 -1.71 23.29 0.24
N CYS A 60 -1.33 22.33 1.08
CA CYS A 60 -1.74 22.28 2.49
C CYS A 60 -0.91 23.20 3.40
N GLY A 61 0.24 23.71 2.92
CA GLY A 61 1.13 24.60 3.69
C GLY A 61 1.48 24.03 5.06
N ASP A 62 1.25 24.80 6.13
CA ASP A 62 1.58 24.39 7.51
C ASP A 62 0.75 23.20 8.02
N GLN A 63 -0.33 22.82 7.32
CA GLN A 63 -1.21 21.72 7.72
C GLN A 63 -0.73 20.34 7.25
N ILE A 64 0.36 20.25 6.48
CA ILE A 64 0.90 18.98 5.95
C ILE A 64 1.06 17.93 7.05
N SER A 65 1.62 18.32 8.20
CA SER A 65 1.84 17.42 9.34
C SER A 65 0.52 16.87 9.90
N THR A 66 -0.53 17.71 9.97
CA THR A 66 -1.86 17.33 10.45
C THR A 66 -2.54 16.39 9.46
N VAL A 67 -2.46 16.70 8.16
CA VAL A 67 -3.00 15.85 7.09
C VAL A 67 -2.32 14.48 7.11
N LEU A 68 -0.98 14.45 7.17
CA LEU A 68 -0.23 13.19 7.22
C LEU A 68 -0.58 12.38 8.47
N HIS A 69 -0.70 13.02 9.63
CA HIS A 69 -1.13 12.36 10.86
C HIS A 69 -2.53 11.73 10.72
N LEU A 70 -3.48 12.44 10.11
CA LEU A 70 -4.82 11.90 9.84
C LEU A 70 -4.76 10.73 8.86
N MET A 71 -3.92 10.80 7.82
CA MET A 71 -3.74 9.69 6.88
C MET A 71 -3.21 8.44 7.57
N VAL A 72 -2.26 8.59 8.49
CA VAL A 72 -1.76 7.49 9.34
C VAL A 72 -2.88 6.94 10.23
N LYS A 73 -3.59 7.83 10.92
CA LYS A 73 -4.69 7.45 11.84
C LYS A 73 -5.82 6.68 11.16
N PHE A 74 -6.09 6.98 9.89
CA PHE A 74 -7.10 6.32 9.08
C PHE A 74 -6.56 5.20 8.19
N GLY A 75 -5.29 4.80 8.37
CA GLY A 75 -4.71 3.66 7.64
C GLY A 75 -4.49 3.89 6.14
N LEU A 76 -4.55 5.14 5.69
CA LEU A 76 -4.34 5.52 4.30
C LEU A 76 -2.86 5.51 3.92
N VAL A 77 -2.01 5.76 4.90
CA VAL A 77 -0.56 5.56 4.82
C VAL A 77 -0.06 4.91 6.10
N VAL A 78 0.98 4.10 6.02
CA VAL A 78 1.56 3.38 7.16
C VAL A 78 3.04 3.75 7.27
N PRO A 79 3.50 4.33 8.38
CA PRO A 79 4.92 4.64 8.57
C PRO A 79 5.76 3.35 8.53
N LEU A 80 6.78 3.32 7.67
CA LEU A 80 7.73 2.22 7.63
C LEU A 80 8.81 2.45 8.67
N GLN A 81 8.94 1.53 9.61
CA GLN A 81 10.07 1.55 10.54
C GLN A 81 11.31 1.09 9.78
N THR A 82 12.26 2.00 9.58
CA THR A 82 13.60 1.57 9.18
C THR A 82 14.15 0.74 10.33
N ALA A 83 14.52 -0.52 10.05
CA ALA A 83 15.15 -1.39 11.05
C ALA A 83 16.27 -0.59 11.72
N LYS A 84 16.18 -0.40 13.05
CA LYS A 84 17.14 0.40 13.82
C LYS A 84 18.55 -0.02 13.45
N SER A 85 19.26 0.84 12.73
CA SER A 85 20.69 0.76 12.61
C SER A 85 21.28 0.79 14.02
N ILE A 86 22.27 -0.07 14.21
CA ILE A 86 23.03 -0.35 15.44
C ILE A 86 23.28 0.94 16.25
N PRO A 87 23.19 0.91 17.61
CA PRO A 87 23.38 2.11 18.41
C PRO A 87 24.82 2.62 18.23
N GLY A 88 24.99 3.75 17.53
CA GLY A 88 26.29 4.38 17.32
C GLY A 88 26.39 5.30 16.10
N GLU A 89 25.56 5.10 15.07
CA GLU A 89 25.52 5.99 13.91
C GLU A 89 24.35 6.98 14.03
N VAL A 90 24.70 8.26 14.18
CA VAL A 90 23.75 9.37 14.02
C VAL A 90 23.42 9.45 12.54
N ASN A 91 22.41 8.71 12.11
CA ASN A 91 21.90 8.79 10.75
C ASN A 91 21.06 10.08 10.64
N VAL A 92 21.70 11.17 10.21
CA VAL A 92 21.12 12.52 10.11
C VAL A 92 19.97 12.59 9.10
N ASN A 93 19.78 11.57 8.26
CA ASN A 93 18.73 11.51 7.25
C ASN A 93 17.86 10.26 7.42
N GLN A 94 17.16 10.13 8.54
CA GLN A 94 15.99 9.23 8.59
C GLN A 94 14.88 9.84 7.73
N SER A 95 14.98 9.67 6.42
CA SER A 95 13.88 9.90 5.50
C SER A 95 12.75 8.97 5.91
N ASN A 96 11.74 9.51 6.60
CA ASN A 96 10.56 8.73 6.96
C ASN A 96 9.89 8.29 5.66
N GLU A 97 9.90 6.98 5.43
CA GLU A 97 9.15 6.34 4.35
C GLU A 97 7.80 5.89 4.89
N TYR A 98 6.80 5.94 4.02
CA TYR A 98 5.45 5.50 4.30
C TYR A 98 5.01 4.52 3.22
N LEU A 99 4.25 3.51 3.60
CA LEU A 99 3.55 2.63 2.69
C LEU A 99 2.16 3.19 2.42
N VAL A 100 1.70 3.13 1.17
CA VAL A 100 0.38 3.54 0.72
C VAL A 100 -0.36 2.29 0.24
N PRO A 101 -1.19 1.66 1.10
CA PRO A 101 -1.78 0.35 0.80
C PRO A 101 -2.60 0.32 -0.50
N ALA A 102 -3.29 1.42 -0.82
CA ALA A 102 -4.10 1.54 -2.03
C ALA A 102 -3.30 1.48 -3.34
N LEU A 103 -1.98 1.71 -3.28
CA LEU A 103 -1.07 1.67 -4.43
C LEU A 103 -0.31 0.35 -4.55
N LEU A 104 -0.51 -0.59 -3.61
CA LEU A 104 0.12 -1.89 -3.69
C LEU A 104 -0.38 -2.63 -4.94
N THR A 105 0.58 -3.16 -5.71
CA THR A 105 0.25 -3.98 -6.86
C THR A 105 -0.42 -5.26 -6.35
N ALA A 106 -1.66 -5.53 -6.77
CA ALA A 106 -2.27 -6.83 -6.54
C ALA A 106 -1.37 -7.90 -7.13
N LEU A 107 -1.10 -8.98 -6.37
CA LEU A 107 -0.37 -10.12 -6.90
C LEU A 107 -1.06 -10.51 -8.22
N LYS A 108 -0.32 -10.47 -9.33
CA LYS A 108 -0.90 -10.90 -10.61
C LYS A 108 -1.35 -12.34 -10.39
N ASP A 109 -2.62 -12.62 -10.63
CA ASP A 109 -3.12 -13.98 -10.81
C ASP A 109 -2.24 -14.60 -11.90
N SER A 110 -1.19 -15.32 -11.51
CA SER A 110 -0.63 -16.32 -12.40
C SER A 110 -1.80 -17.25 -12.66
N ALA A 111 -2.11 -17.52 -13.92
CA ALA A 111 -3.15 -18.46 -14.34
C ALA A 111 -2.94 -19.91 -13.84
N ASP A 112 -1.97 -20.12 -12.95
CA ASP A 112 -1.75 -21.33 -12.19
C ASP A 112 -2.58 -21.30 -10.89
N PRO A 113 -3.47 -22.28 -10.67
CA PRO A 113 -4.31 -22.37 -9.46
C PRO A 113 -3.52 -22.76 -8.20
N ASN A 114 -2.18 -22.72 -8.24
CA ASN A 114 -1.32 -22.90 -7.08
C ASN A 114 -0.84 -21.53 -6.58
N PRO A 115 -1.38 -21.01 -5.47
CA PRO A 115 -0.93 -19.76 -4.86
C PRO A 115 0.43 -19.90 -4.14
N ALA A 116 1.14 -21.02 -4.35
CA ALA A 116 2.53 -21.16 -3.97
C ALA A 116 3.40 -20.36 -4.95
N LEU A 117 3.44 -19.05 -4.71
CA LEU A 117 4.65 -18.24 -4.83
C LEU A 117 5.42 -18.43 -6.15
N THR A 118 5.12 -17.57 -7.11
CA THR A 118 6.17 -17.10 -8.03
C THR A 118 7.13 -16.15 -7.29
N LEU A 119 7.69 -16.61 -6.16
CA LEU A 119 8.98 -16.13 -5.69
C LEU A 119 9.99 -16.85 -6.58
N SER A 120 10.70 -16.04 -7.37
CA SER A 120 11.80 -16.47 -8.23
C SER A 120 12.67 -17.51 -7.52
N SER A 121 12.93 -18.62 -8.23
CA SER A 121 13.89 -19.67 -7.93
C SER A 121 15.02 -19.24 -7.00
N GLU A 122 14.98 -19.73 -5.77
CA GLU A 122 16.07 -20.34 -5.00
C GLU A 122 15.57 -20.59 -3.55
N GLU A 123 15.18 -21.84 -3.29
CA GLU A 123 15.11 -22.52 -1.98
C GLU A 123 14.74 -21.72 -0.71
N GLU A 124 13.68 -20.90 -0.74
CA GLU A 124 13.11 -20.34 0.49
C GLU A 124 11.83 -21.08 0.86
N TYR A 125 11.88 -21.88 1.92
CA TYR A 125 10.69 -22.48 2.53
C TYR A 125 9.75 -21.38 3.02
N ALA A 126 8.84 -20.97 2.15
CA ALA A 126 7.86 -19.96 2.48
C ALA A 126 6.70 -20.59 3.26
N ASN A 127 6.77 -20.45 4.58
CA ASN A 127 5.63 -20.76 5.44
C ASN A 127 4.49 -19.79 5.13
N THR A 128 3.48 -20.27 4.43
CA THR A 128 2.30 -19.47 4.07
C THR A 128 1.20 -19.71 5.10
N CYS A 129 0.69 -18.64 5.70
CA CYS A 129 -0.46 -18.67 6.59
C CYS A 129 -1.65 -18.00 5.91
N PHE A 130 -2.81 -18.65 5.94
CA PHE A 130 -4.04 -18.11 5.37
C PHE A 130 -4.98 -17.67 6.49
N PHE A 131 -5.51 -16.46 6.36
CA PHE A 131 -6.58 -15.96 7.22
C PHE A 131 -7.89 -15.93 6.41
N VAL A 132 -8.90 -16.65 6.88
CA VAL A 132 -10.23 -16.67 6.28
C VAL A 132 -11.21 -16.06 7.28
N PHE A 133 -11.95 -15.04 6.86
CA PHE A 133 -13.01 -14.45 7.67
C PHE A 133 -14.35 -14.87 7.07
N SER A 134 -15.26 -15.38 7.89
CA SER A 134 -16.61 -15.76 7.45
C SER A 134 -17.61 -15.46 8.57
N CYS A 135 -18.82 -15.07 8.16
CA CYS A 135 -19.97 -14.97 9.07
C CYS A 135 -20.77 -16.28 9.09
N SER A 136 -20.34 -17.29 8.32
CA SER A 136 -21.05 -18.57 8.20
C SER A 136 -20.58 -19.56 9.25
N SER A 137 -21.49 -20.01 10.12
CA SER A 137 -21.22 -21.11 11.07
C SER A 137 -20.83 -22.40 10.35
N THR A 138 -21.34 -22.61 9.13
CA THR A 138 -21.06 -23.81 8.33
C THR A 138 -19.59 -23.94 7.94
N LEU A 139 -18.84 -22.83 7.84
CA LEU A 139 -17.41 -22.88 7.53
C LEU A 139 -16.58 -23.26 8.75
N GLY A 140 -17.02 -22.86 9.96
CA GLY A 140 -16.36 -23.21 11.21
C GLY A 140 -16.54 -24.67 11.63
N GLU A 141 -17.57 -25.34 11.12
CA GLU A 141 -17.86 -26.76 11.43
C GLU A 141 -17.17 -27.75 10.46
N ARG A 142 -16.54 -27.26 9.39
CA ARG A 142 -15.87 -28.11 8.39
C ARG A 142 -14.41 -28.34 8.74
N ASN A 143 -13.97 -29.59 8.60
CA ASN A 143 -12.57 -29.98 8.81
C ASN A 143 -11.65 -29.58 7.65
N ASN A 144 -12.21 -29.29 6.47
CA ASN A 144 -11.47 -28.85 5.28
C ASN A 144 -12.18 -27.64 4.67
N ILE A 145 -11.40 -26.60 4.37
CA ILE A 145 -11.86 -25.38 3.71
C ILE A 145 -11.25 -25.36 2.31
N THR A 146 -12.09 -25.36 1.29
CA THR A 146 -11.63 -25.25 -0.10
C THR A 146 -11.55 -23.78 -0.53
N PHE A 147 -10.80 -23.50 -1.60
CA PHE A 147 -10.77 -22.16 -2.20
C PHE A 147 -12.15 -21.69 -2.69
N ALA A 148 -13.00 -22.60 -3.18
CA ALA A 148 -14.37 -22.26 -3.55
C ALA A 148 -15.19 -21.82 -2.33
N ASP A 149 -14.95 -22.41 -1.16
CA ASP A 149 -15.62 -22.01 0.08
C ASP A 149 -15.18 -20.62 0.55
N THR A 150 -13.89 -20.26 0.39
CA THR A 150 -13.40 -18.92 0.75
C THR A 150 -13.97 -17.83 -0.17
N VAL A 151 -14.16 -18.12 -1.46
CA VAL A 151 -14.77 -17.19 -2.41
C VAL A 151 -16.27 -17.00 -2.14
N ASN A 152 -16.98 -18.07 -1.78
CA ASN A 152 -18.43 -18.04 -1.63
C ASN A 152 -18.91 -17.58 -0.24
N LEU A 153 -18.20 -17.98 0.82
CA LEU A 153 -18.60 -17.77 2.21
C LEU A 153 -17.62 -16.89 2.98
N GLY A 154 -16.45 -16.66 2.42
CA GLY A 154 -15.46 -15.75 2.99
C GLY A 154 -15.77 -14.30 2.66
N PHE A 155 -15.24 -13.41 3.47
CA PHE A 155 -15.16 -12.00 3.19
C PHE A 155 -13.81 -11.46 3.67
N LEU A 156 -13.42 -10.29 3.19
CA LEU A 156 -12.30 -9.55 3.76
C LEU A 156 -12.87 -8.42 4.64
N PRO A 157 -12.62 -8.42 5.97
CA PRO A 157 -13.06 -7.34 6.83
C PRO A 157 -12.48 -6.03 6.33
N ARG A 158 -13.34 -5.03 6.15
CA ARG A 158 -12.89 -3.69 5.75
C ARG A 158 -11.93 -3.15 6.80
N GLY A 159 -10.78 -2.65 6.35
CA GLY A 159 -9.75 -2.08 7.21
C GLY A 159 -8.89 -3.08 7.98
N LEU A 160 -8.95 -4.38 7.68
CA LEU A 160 -8.11 -5.39 8.34
C LEU A 160 -6.60 -5.10 8.20
N PHE A 161 -6.19 -4.62 7.03
CA PHE A 161 -4.79 -4.31 6.72
C PHE A 161 -4.47 -2.82 6.85
N GLU A 162 -5.41 -2.02 7.35
CA GLU A 162 -5.31 -0.56 7.46
C GLU A 162 -4.99 -0.11 8.91
N ARG A 163 -4.51 -1.00 9.79
CA ARG A 163 -4.25 -0.70 11.22
C ARG A 163 -2.82 -0.99 11.66
#